data_AF-A0A5C2RZE9-F1
#
_entry.id   AF-A0A5C2RZE9-F1
#
_cell.length_a   1.000
_cell.length_b   1.000
_cell.length_c   1.000
_cell.angle_alpha   90.00
_cell.angle_beta   90.00
_cell.angle_gamma   90.00
#
_symmetry.space_group_name_H-M   'P 1'
#
loop_
_entity.id
_entity.type
_entity.pdbx_description
1 polymer ?
#
loop_
_entity_poly.entity_id
_entity_poly.type
_entity_poly.pdbx_seq_one_letter_code
_entity_poly.pdbx_strand_id
1 'polypeptide(L)'
;MDHTIRALRISEKVADDIPVPGLKSAIGLALHIAEMAEEAKSTRERCRELAERAGKFTLAVYEHLRAYETHPGCSETTEHVANFLCALEDIEAYMRRQARKSLFSVMLSNGRKDDDIARLATKLEDAVRLFNIQASLQASAHLSLLTTTQSRLLTHADDADRVGALILSRTRVVEAGVTELVQRGLMEDGTLKLFGREDIDLLDDLGPEVQWPATSGSSDEGPVKRYRAQLRQSGSVVVVRMFPRNNSWFRGAVELSKRIWHPYIVQTIGVSRPDPYQAFIVQDGIGMNGSSVSLSQHVAFQLTSAPCHRRSDSSVAAEHGGAGETELRDRLCSSFVGAPVFRMGLTNCWLRR
;
A
#
# COMPACT_ATOMS: atom_id res chain seq x y z
N MET A 1 -36.65 23.84 40.33
CA MET A 1 -37.15 24.84 39.36
C MET A 1 -36.07 25.81 38.84
N ASP A 2 -35.52 26.72 39.64
CA ASP A 2 -34.73 27.89 39.18
C ASP A 2 -33.48 27.49 38.35
N HIS A 3 -32.82 26.39 38.76
CA HIS A 3 -31.71 25.81 38.00
C HIS A 3 -32.13 25.38 36.60
N THR A 4 -33.29 24.73 36.47
CA THR A 4 -33.84 24.27 35.19
C THR A 4 -34.14 25.45 34.27
N ILE A 5 -34.74 26.52 34.79
CA ILE A 5 -35.03 27.75 34.04
C ILE A 5 -33.74 28.41 33.56
N ARG A 6 -32.73 28.51 34.43
CA ARG A 6 -31.42 29.05 34.04
C ARG A 6 -30.77 28.22 32.93
N ALA A 7 -30.76 26.90 33.06
CA ALA A 7 -30.21 26.00 32.07
C ALA A 7 -30.94 26.13 30.73
N LEU A 8 -32.27 26.16 30.73
CA LEU A 8 -33.09 26.35 29.52
C LEU A 8 -32.81 27.69 28.83
N ARG A 9 -32.67 28.79 29.58
CA ARG A 9 -32.29 30.10 29.03
C ARG A 9 -30.91 30.09 28.37
N ILE A 10 -29.97 29.32 28.92
CA ILE A 10 -28.65 29.15 28.31
C ILE A 10 -28.80 28.36 27.02
N SER A 11 -29.45 27.19 27.08
CA SER A 11 -29.69 26.31 25.92
C SER A 11 -30.42 27.02 24.79
N GLU A 12 -31.40 27.88 25.08
CA GLU A 12 -32.14 28.65 24.08
C GLU A 12 -31.23 29.59 23.27
N LYS A 13 -30.26 30.24 23.94
CA LYS A 13 -29.33 31.18 23.30
C LYS A 13 -28.33 30.50 22.37
N VAL A 14 -28.02 29.22 22.62
CA VAL A 14 -27.07 28.42 21.83
C VAL A 14 -27.78 27.39 20.95
N ALA A 15 -29.11 27.35 20.95
CA ALA A 15 -29.89 26.40 20.15
C ALA A 15 -29.77 26.66 18.65
N ASP A 16 -29.42 27.89 18.25
CA ASP A 16 -29.20 28.27 16.85
C ASP A 16 -28.02 27.52 16.21
N ASP A 17 -27.10 26.98 17.02
CA ASP A 17 -25.95 26.22 16.56
C ASP A 17 -26.31 24.77 16.17
N ILE A 18 -27.51 24.31 16.55
CA ILE A 18 -27.97 22.92 16.30
C ILE A 18 -29.00 22.95 15.16
N PRO A 19 -28.71 22.39 13.98
CA PRO A 19 -29.58 22.43 12.80
C PRO A 19 -30.73 21.40 12.89
N VAL A 20 -31.46 21.37 14.00
CA VAL A 20 -32.61 20.49 14.22
C VAL A 20 -33.90 21.33 14.24
N PRO A 21 -34.76 21.20 13.21
CA PRO A 21 -36.04 21.90 13.16
C PRO A 21 -36.89 21.64 14.42
N GLY A 22 -37.45 22.71 14.99
CA GLY A 22 -38.34 22.62 16.15
C GLY A 22 -37.66 22.53 17.52
N LEU A 23 -36.36 22.24 17.59
CA LEU A 23 -35.64 22.13 18.87
C LEU A 23 -35.65 23.44 19.66
N LYS A 24 -35.29 24.56 19.00
CA LYS A 24 -35.31 25.89 19.63
C LYS A 24 -36.71 26.24 20.15
N SER A 25 -37.75 25.92 19.38
CA SER A 25 -39.14 26.11 19.79
C SER A 25 -39.49 25.27 21.02
N ALA A 26 -39.06 24.00 21.07
CA ALA A 26 -39.28 23.13 22.23
C ALA A 26 -38.59 23.66 23.50
N ILE A 27 -37.35 24.14 23.37
CA ILE A 27 -36.61 24.77 24.48
C ILE A 27 -37.33 26.02 24.97
N GLY A 28 -37.74 26.92 24.06
CA GLY A 28 -38.48 28.12 24.42
C GLY A 28 -39.83 27.81 25.08
N LEU A 29 -40.53 26.79 24.60
CA LEU A 29 -41.81 26.38 25.19
C LEU A 29 -41.64 25.79 26.59
N ALA A 30 -40.64 24.91 26.78
CA ALA A 30 -40.33 24.34 28.09
C ALA A 30 -39.87 25.42 29.09
N LEU A 31 -39.11 26.41 28.63
CA LEU A 31 -38.75 27.58 29.42
C LEU A 31 -40.00 28.35 29.86
N HIS A 32 -40.90 28.65 28.93
CA HIS A 32 -42.13 29.36 29.22
C HIS A 32 -43.06 28.60 30.18
N ILE A 33 -43.18 27.27 30.01
CA ILE A 33 -43.89 26.37 30.93
C ILE A 33 -43.30 26.46 32.34
N ALA A 34 -41.97 26.43 32.47
CA ALA A 34 -41.29 26.49 33.75
C ALA A 34 -41.48 27.85 34.44
N GLU A 35 -41.37 28.94 33.70
CA GLU A 35 -41.62 30.30 34.20
C GLU A 35 -43.08 30.48 34.65
N MET A 36 -44.06 30.01 33.88
CA MET A 36 -45.47 30.03 34.27
C MET A 36 -45.74 29.26 35.58
N ALA A 37 -45.07 28.12 35.80
CA ALA A 37 -45.19 27.36 37.04
C ALA A 37 -44.53 28.05 38.24
N GLU A 38 -43.46 28.83 38.02
CA GLU A 38 -42.77 29.57 39.08
C GLU A 38 -43.55 30.82 39.51
N GLU A 39 -44.11 31.56 38.55
CA GLU A 39 -44.83 32.81 38.81
C GLU A 39 -46.19 32.60 39.49
N ALA A 40 -46.86 31.48 39.20
CA ALA A 40 -48.18 31.21 39.74
C ALA A 40 -48.10 30.76 41.21
N LYS A 41 -48.35 31.69 42.13
CA LYS A 41 -48.41 31.46 43.59
C LYS A 41 -49.44 30.39 44.02
N SER A 42 -50.44 30.14 43.18
CA SER A 42 -51.54 29.18 43.41
C SER A 42 -51.40 27.88 42.62
N THR A 43 -50.30 27.68 41.89
CA THR A 43 -50.15 26.45 41.10
C THR A 43 -50.04 25.26 42.04
N ARG A 44 -50.82 24.20 41.75
CA ARG A 44 -50.67 22.92 42.45
C ARG A 44 -49.25 22.40 42.25
N GLU A 45 -48.69 21.85 43.32
CA GLU A 45 -47.36 21.20 43.32
C GLU A 45 -47.18 20.25 42.12
N ARG A 46 -48.23 19.49 41.75
CA ARG A 46 -48.21 18.60 40.58
C ARG A 46 -47.98 19.29 39.23
N CYS A 47 -48.51 20.50 39.03
CA CYS A 47 -48.21 21.27 37.82
C CYS A 47 -46.75 21.76 37.83
N ARG A 48 -46.23 22.13 39.00
CA ARG A 48 -44.83 22.51 39.18
C ARG A 48 -43.90 21.34 38.88
N GLU A 49 -44.22 20.14 39.39
CA GLU A 49 -43.50 18.91 39.08
C GLU A 49 -43.54 18.54 37.60
N LEU A 50 -44.71 18.69 36.94
CA LEU A 50 -44.85 18.44 35.50
C LEU A 50 -43.99 19.42 34.69
N ALA A 51 -44.03 20.71 35.03
CA ALA A 51 -43.22 21.73 34.38
C ALA A 51 -41.72 21.51 34.61
N GLU A 52 -41.31 21.13 35.82
CA GLU A 52 -39.93 20.77 36.10
C GLU A 52 -39.46 19.54 35.30
N ARG A 53 -40.31 18.51 35.18
CA ARG A 53 -40.04 17.33 34.34
C ARG A 53 -39.93 17.70 32.87
N ALA A 54 -40.85 18.50 32.33
CA ALA A 54 -40.79 19.01 30.96
C ALA A 54 -39.47 19.73 30.69
N GLY A 55 -39.03 20.60 31.60
CA GLY A 55 -37.75 21.29 31.50
C GLY A 55 -36.55 20.34 31.53
N LYS A 56 -36.53 19.38 32.47
CA LYS A 56 -35.46 18.38 32.58
C LYS A 56 -35.34 17.50 31.32
N PHE A 57 -36.47 17.04 30.78
CA PHE A 57 -36.46 16.24 29.56
C PHE A 57 -36.04 17.04 28.34
N THR A 58 -36.45 18.31 28.25
CA THR A 58 -36.04 19.19 27.15
C THR A 58 -34.52 19.41 27.17
N LEU A 59 -33.93 19.60 28.35
CA LEU A 59 -32.47 19.68 28.51
C LEU A 59 -31.77 18.39 28.12
N ALA A 60 -32.29 17.23 28.54
CA ALA A 60 -31.72 15.94 28.16
C ALA A 60 -31.75 15.71 26.64
N VAL A 61 -32.87 16.05 25.98
CA VAL A 61 -32.98 15.99 24.51
C VAL A 61 -31.99 16.95 23.85
N TYR A 62 -31.86 18.18 24.36
CA TYR A 62 -30.89 19.16 23.87
C TYR A 62 -29.45 18.65 24.00
N GLU A 63 -29.05 18.14 25.16
CA GLU A 63 -27.71 17.60 25.40
C GLU A 63 -27.42 16.40 24.49
N HIS A 64 -28.41 15.53 24.30
CA HIS A 64 -28.30 14.40 23.38
C HIS A 64 -28.07 14.87 21.95
N LEU A 65 -28.89 15.79 21.44
CA LEU A 65 -28.75 16.32 20.08
C LEU A 65 -27.48 17.14 19.90
N ARG A 66 -26.95 17.74 20.97
CA ARG A 66 -25.67 18.46 20.94
C ARG A 66 -24.47 17.50 20.89
N ALA A 67 -24.54 16.38 21.62
CA ALA A 67 -23.45 15.40 21.68
C ALA A 67 -23.33 14.58 20.40
N TYR A 68 -24.45 14.33 19.73
CA TYR A 68 -24.45 13.73 18.41
C TYR A 68 -24.16 14.84 17.39
N GLU A 69 -22.99 14.77 16.71
CA GLU A 69 -22.73 15.45 15.44
C GLU A 69 -23.68 14.88 14.38
N THR A 70 -24.95 15.18 14.56
CA THR A 70 -26.04 14.56 13.81
C THR A 70 -25.92 15.10 12.40
N HIS A 71 -25.86 14.21 11.41
CA HIS A 71 -26.02 14.64 10.03
C HIS A 71 -27.34 15.43 9.94
N PRO A 72 -27.30 16.72 9.56
CA PRO A 72 -28.49 17.53 9.51
C PRO A 72 -29.50 16.89 8.54
N GLY A 73 -30.65 16.45 9.05
CA GLY A 73 -31.76 15.95 8.23
C GLY A 73 -32.14 14.48 8.35
N CYS A 74 -31.77 13.76 9.42
CA CYS A 74 -32.40 12.46 9.67
C CYS A 74 -33.90 12.67 9.97
N SER A 75 -34.77 12.26 9.02
CA SER A 75 -36.23 12.42 9.08
C SER A 75 -36.83 11.94 10.40
N GLU A 76 -36.27 10.86 10.95
CA GLU A 76 -36.79 10.26 12.18
C GLU A 76 -36.54 11.15 13.41
N THR A 77 -35.35 11.74 13.56
CA THR A 77 -35.05 12.68 14.65
C THR A 77 -36.00 13.88 14.63
N THR A 78 -36.33 14.37 13.43
CA THR A 78 -37.27 15.49 13.29
C THR A 78 -38.70 15.13 13.70
N GLU A 79 -39.14 13.90 13.44
CA GLU A 79 -40.46 13.42 13.86
C GLU A 79 -40.57 13.32 15.39
N HIS A 80 -39.52 12.84 16.05
CA HIS A 80 -39.52 12.74 17.52
C HIS A 80 -39.48 14.10 18.19
N VAL A 81 -38.68 15.03 17.67
CA VAL A 81 -38.68 16.41 18.17
C VAL A 81 -40.05 17.06 17.96
N ALA A 82 -40.73 16.80 16.84
CA ALA A 82 -42.09 17.28 16.61
C ALA A 82 -43.10 16.67 17.58
N ASN A 83 -43.04 15.36 17.84
CA ASN A 83 -43.91 14.70 18.82
C ASN A 83 -43.69 15.24 20.25
N PHE A 84 -42.42 15.48 20.60
CA PHE A 84 -42.06 16.11 21.87
C PHE A 84 -42.57 17.55 21.97
N LEU A 85 -42.41 18.35 20.91
CA LEU A 85 -42.96 19.70 20.82
C LEU A 85 -44.47 19.71 21.03
N CYS A 86 -45.21 18.83 20.33
CA CYS A 86 -46.66 18.69 20.49
C CYS A 86 -47.06 18.36 21.95
N ALA A 87 -46.29 17.51 22.65
CA ALA A 87 -46.54 17.21 24.05
C ALA A 87 -46.31 18.43 24.95
N LEU A 88 -45.27 19.23 24.68
CA LEU A 88 -45.03 20.48 25.39
C LEU A 88 -46.16 21.50 25.11
N GLU A 89 -46.63 21.64 23.87
CA GLU A 89 -47.75 22.53 23.51
C GLU A 89 -49.03 22.19 24.26
N ASP A 90 -49.33 20.90 24.41
CA ASP A 90 -50.46 20.46 25.22
C ASP A 90 -50.32 20.82 26.70
N ILE A 91 -49.10 20.69 27.26
CA ILE A 91 -48.81 21.09 28.66
C ILE A 91 -48.95 22.61 28.83
N GLU A 92 -48.39 23.38 27.90
CA GLU A 92 -48.47 24.84 27.91
C GLU A 92 -49.93 25.31 27.81
N ALA A 93 -50.69 24.75 26.88
CA ALA A 93 -52.11 25.03 26.71
C ALA A 93 -52.91 24.68 27.97
N TYR A 94 -52.61 23.55 28.62
CA TYR A 94 -53.23 23.15 29.89
C TYR A 94 -52.90 24.14 31.01
N MET A 95 -51.63 24.49 31.19
CA MET A 95 -51.19 25.42 32.24
C MET A 95 -51.77 26.82 32.04
N ARG A 96 -51.81 27.32 30.81
CA ARG A 96 -52.44 28.60 30.46
C ARG A 96 -53.94 28.62 30.82
N ARG A 97 -54.67 27.53 30.53
CA ARG A 97 -56.08 27.39 30.94
C ARG A 97 -56.23 27.35 32.45
N GLN A 98 -55.33 26.67 33.14
CA GLN A 98 -55.37 26.53 34.59
C GLN A 98 -55.05 27.84 35.32
N ALA A 99 -54.10 28.63 34.81
CA ALA A 99 -53.78 29.97 35.31
C ALA A 99 -55.00 30.91 35.24
N ARG A 100 -55.74 30.89 34.12
CA ARG A 100 -56.98 31.69 33.96
C ARG A 100 -58.09 31.24 34.92
N LYS A 101 -58.26 29.93 35.11
CA LYS A 101 -59.29 29.37 36.00
C LYS A 101 -58.98 29.57 37.48
N SER A 102 -57.69 29.63 37.85
CA SER A 102 -57.28 29.88 39.25
C SER A 102 -57.79 31.21 39.79
N LEU A 103 -58.05 32.19 38.93
CA LEU A 103 -58.57 33.49 39.34
C LEU A 103 -60.11 33.51 39.52
N PHE A 104 -60.82 32.53 38.95
CA PHE A 104 -62.29 32.53 38.89
C PHE A 104 -62.96 31.28 39.48
N SER A 105 -62.22 30.25 39.90
CA SER A 105 -62.78 28.94 40.25
C SER A 105 -62.13 28.36 41.52
N VAL A 106 -62.69 28.72 42.68
CA VAL A 106 -62.27 28.19 43.99
C VAL A 106 -62.81 26.80 44.28
N MET A 107 -63.81 26.27 43.54
CA MET A 107 -64.48 25.05 44.04
C MET A 107 -65.20 24.24 42.97
N LEU A 108 -64.49 23.52 42.07
CA LEU A 108 -65.08 22.34 41.41
C LEU A 108 -64.04 21.38 40.79
N SER A 109 -64.26 20.10 41.08
CA SER A 109 -63.60 18.84 40.70
C SER A 109 -62.06 18.80 40.67
N ASN A 110 -61.45 18.39 41.79
CA ASN A 110 -60.02 18.08 41.85
C ASN A 110 -59.64 16.82 41.07
N GLY A 111 -60.51 15.79 41.02
CA GLY A 111 -60.22 14.53 40.34
C GLY A 111 -59.90 14.69 38.85
N ARG A 112 -60.74 15.43 38.10
CA ARG A 112 -60.51 15.66 36.66
C ARG A 112 -59.19 16.39 36.35
N LYS A 113 -58.73 17.26 37.25
CA LYS A 113 -57.45 17.98 37.08
C LYS A 113 -56.27 17.03 37.23
N ASP A 114 -56.37 16.08 38.14
CA ASP A 114 -55.34 15.09 38.39
C ASP A 114 -55.23 14.09 37.23
N ASP A 115 -56.37 13.66 36.67
CA ASP A 115 -56.40 12.79 35.49
C ASP A 115 -55.76 13.47 34.26
N ASP A 116 -56.04 14.75 34.04
CA ASP A 116 -55.44 15.51 32.94
C ASP A 116 -53.92 15.67 33.11
N ILE A 117 -53.43 15.97 34.33
CA ILE A 117 -52.00 16.08 34.62
C ILE A 117 -51.31 14.73 34.41
N ALA A 118 -51.91 13.64 34.91
CA ALA A 118 -51.39 12.29 34.72
C ALA A 118 -51.29 11.94 33.23
N ARG A 119 -52.33 12.23 32.44
CA ARG A 119 -52.34 12.00 30.99
C ARG A 119 -51.25 12.81 30.26
N LEU A 120 -51.04 14.07 30.66
CA LEU A 120 -49.99 14.90 30.06
C LEU A 120 -48.58 14.41 30.44
N ALA A 121 -48.40 13.98 31.70
CA ALA A 121 -47.15 13.39 32.15
C ALA A 121 -46.83 12.11 31.38
N THR A 122 -47.81 11.21 31.20
CA THR A 122 -47.61 9.98 30.42
C THR A 122 -47.28 10.29 28.97
N LYS A 123 -47.99 11.24 28.34
CA LYS A 123 -47.72 11.64 26.95
C LYS A 123 -46.30 12.19 26.76
N LEU A 124 -45.83 12.99 27.71
CA LEU A 124 -44.45 13.51 27.71
C LEU A 124 -43.43 12.39 27.90
N GLU A 125 -43.66 11.47 28.84
CA GLU A 125 -42.79 10.32 29.08
C GLU A 125 -42.74 9.38 27.87
N ASP A 126 -43.86 9.15 27.19
CA ASP A 126 -43.93 8.34 25.97
C ASP A 126 -43.12 8.97 24.84
N ALA A 127 -43.22 10.29 24.64
CA ALA A 127 -42.41 11.01 23.65
C ALA A 127 -40.90 10.86 23.92
N VAL A 128 -40.48 10.97 25.19
CA VAL A 128 -39.07 10.80 25.59
C VAL A 128 -38.61 9.34 25.45
N ARG A 129 -39.47 8.37 25.78
CA ARG A 129 -39.16 6.94 25.61
C ARG A 129 -38.94 6.60 24.14
N LEU A 130 -39.79 7.10 23.24
CA LEU A 130 -39.62 6.90 21.80
C LEU A 130 -38.29 7.47 21.31
N PHE A 131 -37.94 8.68 21.74
CA PHE A 131 -36.66 9.30 21.43
C PHE A 131 -35.47 8.43 21.91
N ASN A 132 -35.50 7.96 23.16
CA ASN A 132 -34.42 7.15 23.74
C ASN A 132 -34.29 5.77 23.09
N ILE A 133 -35.40 5.08 22.82
CA ILE A 133 -35.39 3.77 22.14
C ILE A 133 -34.71 3.92 20.78
N GLN A 134 -35.07 4.96 20.02
CA GLN A 134 -34.47 5.17 18.73
C GLN A 134 -32.98 5.52 18.81
N ALA A 135 -32.58 6.41 19.70
CA ALA A 135 -31.17 6.72 19.92
C ALA A 135 -30.35 5.45 20.23
N SER A 136 -30.92 4.55 21.04
CA SER A 136 -30.31 3.25 21.35
C SER A 136 -30.24 2.32 20.13
N LEU A 137 -31.26 2.29 19.27
CA LEU A 137 -31.26 1.50 18.04
C LEU A 137 -30.20 1.99 17.05
N GLN A 138 -30.06 3.31 16.88
CA GLN A 138 -29.03 3.91 16.02
C GLN A 138 -27.62 3.63 16.56
N ALA A 139 -27.40 3.75 17.87
CA ALA A 139 -26.13 3.40 18.49
C ALA A 139 -25.77 1.90 18.27
N SER A 140 -26.75 1.01 18.43
CA SER A 140 -26.60 -0.42 18.17
C SER A 140 -26.26 -0.71 16.71
N ALA A 141 -26.93 -0.02 15.77
CA ALA A 141 -26.63 -0.13 14.34
C ALA A 141 -25.19 0.29 14.02
N HIS A 142 -24.71 1.40 14.59
CA HIS A 142 -23.31 1.83 14.43
C HIS A 142 -22.31 0.82 15.01
N LEU A 143 -22.57 0.29 16.21
CA LEU A 143 -21.73 -0.75 16.80
C LEU A 143 -21.69 -2.03 15.95
N SER A 144 -22.81 -2.41 15.34
CA SER A 144 -22.85 -3.55 14.42
C SER A 144 -22.03 -3.30 13.15
N LEU A 145 -22.05 -2.09 12.60
CA LEU A 145 -21.23 -1.69 11.46
C LEU A 145 -19.73 -1.69 11.83
N LEU A 146 -19.37 -1.17 13.00
CA LEU A 146 -18.00 -1.21 13.49
C LEU A 146 -17.51 -2.65 13.70
N THR A 147 -18.35 -3.52 14.26
CA THR A 147 -18.02 -4.93 14.47
C THR A 147 -17.81 -5.66 13.14
N THR A 148 -18.66 -5.40 12.14
CA THR A 148 -18.52 -6.01 10.80
C THR A 148 -17.30 -5.50 10.05
N THR A 149 -16.99 -4.20 10.13
CA THR A 149 -15.78 -3.64 9.52
C THR A 149 -14.51 -4.14 10.21
N GLN A 150 -14.49 -4.22 11.54
CA GLN A 150 -13.39 -4.82 12.29
C GLN A 150 -13.17 -6.28 11.90
N SER A 151 -14.25 -7.08 11.78
CA SER A 151 -14.16 -8.46 11.32
C SER A 151 -13.54 -8.56 9.91
N ARG A 152 -13.96 -7.70 8.97
CA ARG A 152 -13.38 -7.66 7.62
C ARG A 152 -11.91 -7.28 7.61
N LEU A 153 -11.50 -6.31 8.44
CA LEU A 153 -10.10 -5.91 8.55
C LEU A 153 -9.23 -7.04 9.13
N LEU A 154 -9.75 -7.78 10.11
CA LEU A 154 -9.07 -8.97 10.64
C LEU A 154 -8.92 -10.04 9.57
N THR A 155 -9.97 -10.33 8.80
CA THR A 155 -9.88 -11.28 7.67
C THR A 155 -8.85 -10.83 6.63
N HIS A 156 -8.79 -9.53 6.31
CA HIS A 156 -7.80 -9.00 5.40
C HIS A 156 -6.36 -9.08 5.94
N ALA A 157 -6.16 -8.93 7.25
CA ALA A 157 -4.86 -9.12 7.88
C ALA A 157 -4.41 -10.59 7.77
N ASP A 158 -5.30 -11.54 8.08
CA ASP A 158 -5.03 -12.98 7.95
C ASP A 158 -4.70 -13.36 6.50
N ASP A 159 -5.43 -12.81 5.52
CA ASP A 159 -5.17 -13.02 4.09
C ASP A 159 -3.82 -12.44 3.66
N ALA A 160 -3.45 -11.25 4.16
CA ALA A 160 -2.17 -10.62 3.85
C ALA A 160 -1.00 -11.46 4.39
N ASP A 161 -1.11 -12.00 5.60
CA ASP A 161 -0.12 -12.89 6.19
C ASP A 161 0.03 -14.18 5.38
N ARG A 162 -1.09 -14.77 4.94
CA ARG A 162 -1.10 -15.96 4.08
C ARG A 162 -0.44 -15.69 2.73
N VAL A 163 -0.73 -14.56 2.10
CA VAL A 163 -0.09 -14.15 0.84
C VAL A 163 1.40 -13.90 1.04
N GLY A 164 1.79 -13.26 2.15
CA GLY A 164 3.19 -13.06 2.52
C GLY A 164 3.97 -14.37 2.65
N ALA A 165 3.40 -15.35 3.35
CA ALA A 165 4.00 -16.69 3.48
C ALA A 165 4.17 -17.39 2.12
N LEU A 166 3.17 -17.28 1.24
CA LEU A 166 3.23 -17.84 -0.12
C LEU A 166 4.31 -17.16 -0.97
N ILE A 167 4.44 -15.83 -0.91
CA ILE A 167 5.49 -15.09 -1.64
C ILE A 167 6.86 -15.52 -1.14
N LEU A 168 7.09 -15.55 0.18
CA LEU A 168 8.37 -15.98 0.75
C LEU A 168 8.75 -17.41 0.34
N SER A 169 7.78 -18.33 0.33
CA SER A 169 8.03 -19.71 -0.12
C SER A 169 8.44 -19.78 -1.59
N ARG A 170 7.80 -19.00 -2.47
CA ARG A 170 8.14 -18.93 -3.90
C ARG A 170 9.49 -18.28 -4.15
N THR A 171 9.81 -17.20 -3.44
CA THR A 171 11.08 -16.51 -3.58
C THR A 171 12.25 -17.42 -3.22
N ARG A 172 12.12 -18.25 -2.17
CA ARG A 172 13.15 -19.25 -1.82
C ARG A 172 13.40 -20.28 -2.92
N VAL A 173 12.35 -20.72 -3.61
CA VAL A 173 12.48 -21.67 -4.74
C VAL A 173 13.21 -21.01 -5.91
N VAL A 174 12.87 -19.75 -6.22
CA VAL A 174 13.55 -18.99 -7.28
C VAL A 174 15.02 -18.73 -6.92
N GLU A 175 15.30 -18.35 -5.68
CA GLU A 175 16.67 -18.12 -5.20
C GLU A 175 17.53 -19.38 -5.27
N ALA A 176 16.99 -20.54 -4.89
CA ALA A 176 17.65 -21.83 -5.06
C ALA A 176 17.95 -22.13 -6.55
N GLY A 177 17.00 -21.87 -7.45
CA GLY A 177 17.21 -22.05 -8.88
C GLY A 177 18.25 -21.08 -9.47
N VAL A 178 18.24 -19.82 -9.03
CA VAL A 178 19.21 -18.81 -9.47
C VAL A 178 20.61 -19.13 -8.96
N THR A 179 20.76 -19.56 -7.71
CA THR A 179 22.06 -19.97 -7.17
C THR A 179 22.62 -21.20 -7.89
N GLU A 180 21.78 -22.17 -8.26
CA GLU A 180 22.17 -23.31 -9.09
C GLU A 180 22.64 -22.86 -10.49
N LEU A 181 21.90 -21.94 -11.12
CA LEU A 181 22.26 -21.38 -12.43
C LEU A 181 23.56 -20.57 -12.37
N VAL A 182 23.77 -19.77 -11.33
CA VAL A 182 25.02 -19.02 -11.12
C VAL A 182 26.19 -19.98 -10.90
N GLN A 183 26.01 -21.04 -10.12
CA GLN A 183 27.05 -22.06 -9.94
C GLN A 183 27.41 -22.77 -11.24
N ARG A 184 26.43 -23.06 -12.11
CA ARG A 184 26.69 -23.60 -13.46
C ARG A 184 27.39 -22.58 -14.37
N GLY A 185 26.94 -21.33 -14.37
CA GLY A 185 27.52 -20.26 -15.19
C GLY A 185 28.95 -19.89 -14.79
N LEU A 186 29.31 -20.02 -13.51
CA LEU A 186 30.69 -19.80 -13.02
C LEU A 186 31.69 -20.88 -13.47
N MET A 187 31.22 -21.98 -14.10
CA MET A 187 32.07 -23.05 -14.63
C MET A 187 32.36 -22.90 -16.14
N GLU A 188 31.75 -21.93 -16.81
CA GLU A 188 31.84 -21.74 -18.27
C GLU A 188 32.13 -20.27 -18.61
N ASP A 189 33.31 -19.99 -19.19
CA ASP A 189 33.62 -18.69 -19.80
C ASP A 189 33.21 -18.72 -21.28
N GLY A 190 31.90 -18.74 -21.52
CA GLY A 190 31.32 -18.91 -22.85
C GLY A 190 31.37 -20.37 -23.32
N THR A 191 32.02 -20.65 -24.45
CA THR A 191 32.12 -22.01 -25.04
C THR A 191 33.21 -22.89 -24.41
N LEU A 192 34.05 -22.34 -23.53
CA LEU A 192 35.18 -23.02 -22.93
C LEU A 192 34.94 -23.31 -21.45
N LYS A 193 35.18 -24.56 -21.02
CA LYS A 193 35.07 -24.96 -19.62
C LYS A 193 36.21 -24.38 -18.79
N LEU A 194 35.93 -24.03 -17.53
CA LEU A 194 36.95 -23.59 -16.58
C LEU A 194 37.49 -24.77 -15.76
N PHE A 195 38.79 -24.98 -15.82
CA PHE A 195 39.49 -26.05 -15.10
C PHE A 195 40.35 -25.48 -13.96
N GLY A 196 40.25 -26.08 -12.78
CA GLY A 196 41.21 -25.89 -11.69
C GLY A 196 42.44 -26.79 -11.87
N ARG A 197 43.51 -26.50 -11.12
CA ARG A 197 44.69 -27.37 -11.08
C ARG A 197 44.34 -28.76 -10.51
N GLU A 198 43.37 -28.79 -9.61
CA GLU A 198 42.83 -29.99 -8.99
C GLU A 198 42.05 -30.90 -9.94
N ASP A 199 41.64 -30.41 -11.11
CA ASP A 199 40.85 -31.17 -12.10
C ASP A 199 41.72 -31.98 -13.08
N ILE A 200 43.05 -31.78 -13.05
CA ILE A 200 43.98 -32.24 -14.07
C ILE A 200 45.18 -32.95 -13.44
N ASP A 201 45.41 -34.20 -13.84
CA ASP A 201 46.61 -34.96 -13.49
C ASP A 201 47.61 -34.93 -14.65
N LEU A 202 48.75 -34.27 -14.46
CA LEU A 202 49.83 -34.23 -15.46
C LEU A 202 50.54 -35.59 -15.50
N LEU A 203 50.62 -36.20 -16.69
CA LEU A 203 51.22 -37.51 -16.91
C LEU A 203 52.63 -37.39 -17.47
N ASP A 204 52.77 -36.84 -18.68
CA ASP A 204 54.03 -36.80 -19.43
C ASP A 204 54.36 -35.37 -19.87
N ASP A 205 55.63 -34.95 -19.77
CA ASP A 205 56.12 -33.69 -20.36
C ASP A 205 56.40 -33.90 -21.84
N LEU A 206 55.65 -33.21 -22.71
CA LEU A 206 55.78 -33.26 -24.17
C LEU A 206 56.84 -32.28 -24.71
N GLY A 207 57.57 -31.62 -23.81
CA GLY A 207 58.57 -30.62 -24.13
C GLY A 207 58.00 -29.23 -24.41
N PRO A 208 58.87 -28.22 -24.54
CA PRO A 208 58.46 -26.87 -24.88
C PRO A 208 57.81 -26.84 -26.27
N GLU A 209 56.77 -26.02 -26.41
CA GLU A 209 56.22 -25.71 -27.73
C GLU A 209 57.29 -24.97 -28.55
N VAL A 210 57.56 -25.43 -29.77
CA VAL A 210 58.54 -24.80 -30.67
C VAL A 210 58.17 -23.33 -30.81
N GLN A 211 59.04 -22.45 -30.29
CA GLN A 211 58.87 -21.01 -30.40
C GLN A 211 58.90 -20.65 -31.87
N TRP A 212 57.76 -20.22 -32.40
CA TRP A 212 57.72 -19.51 -33.68
C TRP A 212 58.62 -18.27 -33.58
N PRO A 213 59.31 -17.85 -34.66
CA PRO A 213 60.20 -16.69 -34.63
C PRO A 213 59.43 -15.48 -34.11
N ALA A 214 59.74 -15.11 -32.87
CA ALA A 214 59.03 -14.10 -32.13
C ALA A 214 59.11 -12.77 -32.89
N THR A 215 57.96 -12.16 -33.11
CA THR A 215 57.88 -10.75 -33.47
C THR A 215 58.36 -9.95 -32.25
N SER A 216 59.68 -9.80 -32.15
CA SER A 216 60.46 -8.82 -31.39
C SER A 216 59.77 -8.15 -30.19
N GLY A 217 60.25 -8.40 -28.96
CA GLY A 217 60.32 -7.31 -27.98
C GLY A 217 60.26 -7.61 -26.48
N SER A 218 60.03 -8.83 -26.00
CA SER A 218 59.99 -9.08 -24.55
C SER A 218 60.78 -10.33 -24.18
N SER A 219 61.93 -10.12 -23.54
CA SER A 219 62.93 -11.14 -23.20
C SER A 219 62.60 -11.93 -21.92
N ASP A 220 61.45 -11.67 -21.29
CA ASP A 220 61.14 -12.16 -19.93
C ASP A 220 60.01 -13.21 -19.90
N GLU A 221 59.58 -13.71 -21.07
CA GLU A 221 58.54 -14.73 -21.18
C GLU A 221 59.14 -16.12 -21.39
N GLY A 222 59.05 -16.96 -20.36
CA GLY A 222 59.46 -18.36 -20.44
C GLY A 222 58.68 -19.14 -21.52
N PRO A 223 59.22 -20.25 -22.05
CA PRO A 223 58.56 -21.03 -23.09
C PRO A 223 57.27 -21.67 -22.57
N VAL A 224 56.25 -21.74 -23.44
CA VAL A 224 55.02 -22.49 -23.18
C VAL A 224 55.37 -23.98 -23.14
N LYS A 225 55.02 -24.63 -22.03
CA LYS A 225 55.25 -26.08 -21.85
C LYS A 225 54.00 -26.86 -22.21
N ARG A 226 54.16 -28.05 -22.78
CA ARG A 226 53.05 -28.94 -23.11
C ARG A 226 53.13 -30.19 -22.28
N TYR A 227 52.01 -30.57 -21.68
CA TYR A 227 51.89 -31.78 -20.91
C TYR A 227 50.78 -32.64 -21.49
N ARG A 228 51.02 -33.95 -21.55
CA ARG A 228 49.95 -34.93 -21.63
C ARG A 228 49.36 -35.07 -20.24
N ALA A 229 48.05 -34.91 -20.11
CA ALA A 229 47.37 -34.95 -18.84
C ALA A 229 46.08 -35.76 -18.93
N GLN A 230 45.50 -36.08 -17.77
CA GLN A 230 44.22 -36.75 -17.66
C GLN A 230 43.25 -35.89 -16.85
N LEU A 231 42.03 -35.71 -17.37
CA LEU A 231 40.98 -35.02 -16.63
C LEU A 231 40.41 -35.95 -15.56
N ARG A 232 40.39 -35.50 -14.29
CA ARG A 232 39.94 -36.34 -13.17
C ARG A 232 38.48 -36.76 -13.26
N GLN A 233 37.62 -35.87 -13.74
CA GLN A 233 36.17 -36.11 -13.78
C GLN A 233 35.77 -37.10 -14.87
N SER A 234 36.43 -37.07 -16.04
CA SER A 234 36.05 -37.89 -17.20
C SER A 234 37.03 -39.03 -17.51
N GLY A 235 38.23 -39.01 -16.93
CA GLY A 235 39.33 -39.92 -17.28
C GLY A 235 39.91 -39.70 -18.68
N SER A 236 39.48 -38.65 -19.40
CA SER A 236 39.92 -38.37 -20.77
C SER A 236 41.35 -37.85 -20.79
N VAL A 237 42.14 -38.33 -21.75
CA VAL A 237 43.50 -37.84 -21.99
C VAL A 237 43.44 -36.55 -22.80
N VAL A 238 44.10 -35.51 -22.32
CA VAL A 238 44.12 -34.16 -22.89
C VAL A 238 45.55 -33.65 -23.01
N VAL A 239 45.72 -32.57 -23.77
CA VAL A 239 46.97 -31.81 -23.84
C VAL A 239 46.79 -30.49 -23.12
N VAL A 240 47.69 -30.20 -22.18
CA VAL A 240 47.65 -28.97 -21.38
C VAL A 240 48.82 -28.09 -21.79
N ARG A 241 48.50 -26.90 -22.34
CA ARG A 241 49.48 -25.86 -22.66
C ARG A 241 49.62 -24.95 -21.47
N MET A 242 50.76 -25.00 -20.80
CA MET A 242 51.04 -24.24 -19.59
C MET A 242 51.84 -22.98 -19.91
N PHE A 243 51.27 -21.84 -19.52
CA PHE A 243 51.85 -20.52 -19.66
C PHE A 243 52.48 -20.10 -18.33
N PRO A 244 53.68 -19.48 -18.33
CA PRO A 244 54.36 -19.07 -17.11
C PRO A 244 53.55 -18.10 -16.24
N ARG A 245 52.73 -17.23 -16.87
CA ARG A 245 51.88 -16.23 -16.21
C ARG A 245 50.62 -15.98 -17.04
N ASN A 246 49.58 -15.43 -16.40
CA ASN A 246 48.39 -14.90 -17.07
C ASN A 246 48.70 -13.55 -17.74
N ASN A 247 49.49 -13.57 -18.82
CA ASN A 247 49.90 -12.41 -19.60
C ASN A 247 49.00 -12.21 -20.83
N SER A 248 49.28 -11.15 -21.62
CA SER A 248 48.60 -10.88 -22.89
C SER A 248 48.71 -12.05 -23.88
N TRP A 249 49.78 -12.83 -23.80
CA TRP A 249 49.98 -13.99 -24.68
C TRP A 249 49.01 -15.13 -24.36
N PHE A 250 48.82 -15.47 -23.08
CA PHE A 250 47.79 -16.41 -22.66
C PHE A 250 46.40 -15.93 -23.11
N ARG A 251 46.06 -14.66 -22.85
CA ARG A 251 44.77 -14.10 -23.29
C ARG A 251 44.58 -14.15 -24.81
N GLY A 252 45.62 -13.83 -25.57
CA GLY A 252 45.61 -13.92 -27.03
C GLY A 252 45.43 -15.36 -27.51
N ALA A 253 46.09 -16.33 -26.87
CA ALA A 253 45.93 -17.75 -27.18
C ALA A 253 44.50 -18.24 -26.89
N VAL A 254 43.91 -17.82 -25.76
CA VAL A 254 42.51 -18.12 -25.42
C VAL A 254 41.55 -17.53 -26.45
N GLU A 255 41.72 -16.26 -26.84
CA GLU A 255 40.88 -15.61 -27.85
C GLU A 255 41.01 -16.27 -29.23
N LEU A 256 42.22 -16.68 -29.63
CA LEU A 256 42.43 -17.43 -30.85
C LEU A 256 41.73 -18.79 -30.80
N SER A 257 41.87 -19.51 -29.67
CA SER A 257 41.18 -20.78 -29.43
C SER A 257 39.65 -20.65 -29.50
N LYS A 258 39.08 -19.54 -29.03
CA LYS A 258 37.63 -19.28 -29.13
C LYS A 258 37.16 -19.08 -30.58
N ARG A 259 38.03 -18.59 -31.48
CA ARG A 259 37.68 -18.30 -32.88
C ARG A 259 37.88 -19.48 -33.84
N ILE A 260 38.76 -20.41 -33.50
CA ILE A 260 39.14 -21.51 -34.41
C ILE A 260 38.28 -22.74 -34.09
N TRP A 261 37.33 -23.04 -34.98
CA TRP A 261 36.55 -24.27 -34.93
C TRP A 261 36.69 -25.04 -36.25
N HIS A 262 37.54 -26.06 -36.25
CA HIS A 262 37.81 -26.86 -37.44
C HIS A 262 38.07 -28.32 -37.06
N PRO A 263 37.54 -29.31 -37.80
CA PRO A 263 37.64 -30.73 -37.43
C PRO A 263 39.07 -31.28 -37.47
N TYR A 264 39.97 -30.66 -38.25
CA TYR A 264 41.37 -31.07 -38.38
C TYR A 264 42.32 -30.26 -37.47
N ILE A 265 41.80 -29.39 -36.62
CA ILE A 265 42.59 -28.61 -35.66
C ILE A 265 42.21 -29.10 -34.26
N VAL A 266 43.22 -29.31 -33.41
CA VAL A 266 42.98 -29.72 -32.02
C VAL A 266 42.12 -28.68 -31.33
N GLN A 267 40.94 -29.10 -30.88
CA GLN A 267 39.98 -28.21 -30.26
C GLN A 267 40.37 -27.91 -28.81
N THR A 268 40.14 -26.66 -28.42
CA THR A 268 40.30 -26.23 -27.03
C THR A 268 39.02 -26.58 -26.29
N ILE A 269 39.15 -27.38 -25.22
CA ILE A 269 38.02 -27.83 -24.40
C ILE A 269 37.79 -26.84 -23.24
N GLY A 270 38.85 -26.20 -22.76
CA GLY A 270 38.74 -25.26 -21.66
C GLY A 270 40.02 -24.52 -21.33
N VAL A 271 39.94 -23.67 -20.32
CA VAL A 271 41.03 -22.82 -19.84
C VAL A 271 41.12 -22.88 -18.34
N SER A 272 42.27 -22.53 -17.78
CA SER A 272 42.46 -22.44 -16.35
C SER A 272 41.54 -21.38 -15.74
N ARG A 273 41.02 -21.64 -14.54
CA ARG A 273 40.43 -20.58 -13.70
C ARG A 273 41.46 -19.46 -13.49
N PRO A 274 41.03 -18.21 -13.23
CA PRO A 274 41.94 -17.10 -12.95
C PRO A 274 42.83 -17.40 -11.73
N ASP A 275 44.08 -17.80 -11.97
CA ASP A 275 45.10 -18.05 -10.95
C ASP A 275 46.30 -17.12 -11.20
N PRO A 276 46.78 -16.38 -10.19
CA PRO A 276 47.95 -15.51 -10.33
C PRO A 276 49.25 -16.26 -10.63
N TYR A 277 49.34 -17.55 -10.31
CA TYR A 277 50.59 -18.30 -10.40
C TYR A 277 50.71 -19.18 -11.65
N GLN A 278 49.60 -19.56 -12.27
CA GLN A 278 49.62 -20.54 -13.35
C GLN A 278 48.42 -20.36 -14.28
N ALA A 279 48.70 -20.21 -15.58
CA ALA A 279 47.67 -20.14 -16.60
C ALA A 279 47.84 -21.30 -17.57
N PHE A 280 46.75 -21.96 -17.98
CA PHE A 280 46.83 -23.06 -18.93
C PHE A 280 45.60 -23.19 -19.83
N ILE A 281 45.79 -23.80 -20.98
CA ILE A 281 44.74 -24.12 -21.95
C ILE A 281 44.67 -25.64 -22.09
N VAL A 282 43.46 -26.19 -22.00
CA VAL A 282 43.18 -27.63 -22.12
C VAL A 282 42.67 -27.92 -23.52
N GLN A 283 43.36 -28.82 -24.21
CA GLN A 283 43.10 -29.22 -25.59
C GLN A 283 42.77 -30.70 -25.68
N ASP A 284 41.94 -31.08 -26.64
CA ASP A 284 41.54 -32.47 -26.84
C ASP A 284 42.72 -33.36 -27.25
N GLY A 285 42.86 -34.52 -26.61
CA GLY A 285 43.98 -35.45 -26.82
C GLY A 285 43.80 -36.42 -27.99
N ILE A 286 42.65 -36.39 -28.68
CA ILE A 286 42.24 -37.40 -29.67
C ILE A 286 43.20 -37.53 -30.88
N GLY A 287 44.10 -36.57 -31.12
CA GLY A 287 45.06 -36.61 -32.22
C GLY A 287 46.42 -37.27 -31.95
N MET A 288 46.74 -37.69 -30.71
CA MET A 288 48.13 -38.05 -30.35
C MET A 288 48.41 -39.56 -30.20
N ASN A 289 47.46 -40.45 -30.47
CA ASN A 289 47.61 -41.89 -30.24
C ASN A 289 48.41 -42.67 -31.31
N GLY A 290 49.17 -42.01 -32.18
CA GLY A 290 50.03 -42.73 -33.13
C GLY A 290 51.07 -41.85 -33.79
N SER A 291 52.34 -42.11 -33.49
CA SER A 291 53.50 -41.81 -34.33
C SER A 291 53.77 -40.32 -34.61
N SER A 292 54.72 -39.72 -33.88
CA SER A 292 55.48 -38.50 -34.25
C SER A 292 55.05 -37.76 -35.53
N VAL A 293 53.97 -36.97 -35.48
CA VAL A 293 53.58 -36.10 -36.61
C VAL A 293 54.07 -34.68 -36.34
N SER A 294 55.25 -34.39 -36.87
CA SER A 294 55.88 -33.06 -36.98
C SER A 294 55.24 -32.17 -38.06
N LEU A 295 53.95 -32.31 -38.38
CA LEU A 295 53.42 -31.88 -39.69
C LEU A 295 52.15 -31.01 -39.71
N SER A 296 51.63 -30.54 -38.57
CA SER A 296 50.48 -29.59 -38.58
C SER A 296 50.83 -28.12 -38.31
N GLN A 297 52.10 -27.78 -38.12
CA GLN A 297 52.50 -26.38 -37.86
C GLN A 297 52.58 -25.51 -39.13
N HIS A 298 52.74 -26.08 -40.33
CA HIS A 298 52.98 -25.29 -41.55
C HIS A 298 51.74 -24.66 -42.22
N VAL A 299 50.51 -25.06 -41.89
CA VAL A 299 49.33 -24.64 -42.68
C VAL A 299 48.70 -23.33 -42.17
N ALA A 300 49.00 -22.88 -40.95
CA ALA A 300 48.43 -21.64 -40.41
C ALA A 300 49.05 -20.35 -40.99
N PHE A 301 50.14 -20.43 -41.77
CA PHE A 301 50.92 -19.26 -42.18
C PHE A 301 50.47 -18.59 -43.50
N GLN A 302 49.48 -19.12 -44.22
CA GLN A 302 49.00 -18.49 -45.46
C GLN A 302 47.84 -17.49 -45.31
N LEU A 303 47.30 -17.29 -44.10
CA LEU A 303 46.11 -16.45 -43.91
C LEU A 303 46.37 -15.08 -43.24
N THR A 304 47.62 -14.67 -42.99
CA THR A 304 47.89 -13.41 -42.26
C THR A 304 48.79 -12.39 -42.97
N SER A 305 49.15 -12.56 -44.24
CA SER A 305 49.85 -11.53 -45.01
C SER A 305 48.98 -10.97 -46.15
N ALA A 306 48.00 -10.14 -45.81
CA ALA A 306 47.36 -9.23 -46.76
C ALA A 306 47.52 -7.78 -46.24
N PRO A 307 48.24 -6.91 -46.96
CA PRO A 307 48.40 -5.51 -46.57
C PRO A 307 47.10 -4.75 -46.83
N CYS A 308 46.44 -4.27 -45.77
CA CYS A 308 45.32 -3.35 -45.88
C CYS A 308 45.83 -1.99 -46.40
N HIS A 309 45.53 -1.69 -47.66
CA HIS A 309 45.71 -0.37 -48.23
C HIS A 309 44.85 0.65 -47.49
N ARG A 310 45.52 1.53 -46.74
CA ARG A 310 44.97 2.72 -46.09
C ARG A 310 44.57 3.72 -47.18
N ARG A 311 43.26 3.91 -47.40
CA ARG A 311 42.72 5.03 -48.19
C ARG A 311 42.55 6.22 -47.26
N SER A 312 43.39 7.22 -47.51
CA SER A 312 43.28 8.56 -46.96
C SER A 312 42.11 9.26 -47.64
N ASP A 313 41.12 9.71 -46.88
CA ASP A 313 40.32 10.87 -47.25
C ASP A 313 40.17 11.75 -46.01
N SER A 314 40.81 12.91 -46.10
CA SER A 314 40.71 14.05 -45.22
C SER A 314 39.88 15.11 -45.91
N SER A 315 38.86 15.67 -45.24
CA SER A 315 38.58 17.13 -45.14
C SER A 315 37.13 17.35 -44.66
N VAL A 316 36.95 18.02 -43.50
CA VAL A 316 36.47 19.43 -43.36
C VAL A 316 34.92 19.45 -43.28
N ALA A 317 34.19 20.12 -42.37
CA ALA A 317 34.43 21.15 -41.34
C ALA A 317 33.25 21.08 -40.32
N ALA A 318 33.49 21.40 -39.04
CA ALA A 318 33.08 22.66 -38.35
C ALA A 318 31.64 22.63 -37.77
N GLU A 319 31.53 22.73 -36.43
CA GLU A 319 30.96 23.87 -35.67
C GLU A 319 29.44 23.74 -35.50
N HIS A 320 28.73 24.04 -34.40
CA HIS A 320 28.88 24.61 -33.05
C HIS A 320 27.72 23.96 -32.24
N GLY A 321 27.70 23.75 -30.93
CA GLY A 321 27.89 24.70 -29.82
C GLY A 321 26.63 24.71 -28.92
N GLY A 322 26.82 24.87 -27.60
CA GLY A 322 25.80 25.29 -26.61
C GLY A 322 24.92 24.17 -26.03
N ALA A 323 25.13 23.72 -24.79
CA ALA A 323 24.73 24.35 -23.52
C ALA A 323 23.22 24.33 -23.25
N GLY A 324 22.82 23.81 -22.09
CA GLY A 324 21.45 23.95 -21.59
C GLY A 324 21.06 22.92 -20.52
N GLU A 325 21.21 23.32 -19.27
CA GLU A 325 20.63 22.72 -18.05
C GLU A 325 19.10 22.69 -18.07
N THR A 326 18.53 22.14 -16.97
CA THR A 326 17.15 22.23 -16.44
C THR A 326 16.27 21.01 -16.76
N GLU A 327 16.02 20.14 -15.78
CA GLU A 327 15.02 20.26 -14.71
C GLU A 327 13.63 19.85 -15.20
N LEU A 328 13.16 18.67 -14.78
CA LEU A 328 11.74 18.33 -14.82
C LEU A 328 11.37 17.37 -13.71
N ARG A 329 11.00 18.00 -12.59
CA ARG A 329 10.16 17.48 -11.51
C ARG A 329 8.69 17.49 -11.96
N ASP A 330 7.94 16.57 -11.36
CA ASP A 330 6.51 16.66 -11.06
C ASP A 330 5.50 16.70 -12.22
N ARG A 331 4.96 15.52 -12.53
CA ARG A 331 3.55 15.35 -12.92
C ARG A 331 2.99 14.11 -12.22
N LEU A 332 2.02 14.30 -11.34
CA LEU A 332 0.68 13.67 -11.37
C LEU A 332 -0.07 13.97 -10.05
N CYS A 333 -0.78 15.09 -10.05
CA CYS A 333 -2.02 15.28 -9.30
C CYS A 333 -3.12 15.65 -10.30
N SER A 334 -4.38 15.39 -9.91
CA SER A 334 -5.65 15.83 -10.49
C SER A 334 -6.32 14.94 -11.55
N SER A 335 -7.13 14.02 -11.07
CA SER A 335 -8.41 13.57 -11.64
C SER A 335 -9.29 13.19 -10.43
N PHE A 336 -10.58 13.48 -10.32
CA PHE A 336 -11.57 14.02 -11.23
C PHE A 336 -12.73 14.55 -10.36
N VAL A 337 -13.19 15.77 -10.62
CA VAL A 337 -14.42 16.36 -10.06
C VAL A 337 -15.59 15.88 -10.92
N GLY A 338 -16.70 15.45 -10.30
CA GLY A 338 -17.91 15.07 -11.05
C GLY A 338 -19.12 14.78 -10.17
N ALA A 339 -19.72 15.83 -9.61
CA ALA A 339 -21.08 15.79 -9.07
C ALA A 339 -22.10 16.11 -10.17
N PRO A 340 -23.26 15.44 -10.23
CA PRO A 340 -24.43 15.99 -10.87
C PRO A 340 -25.41 16.56 -9.84
N VAL A 341 -25.70 17.84 -10.04
CA VAL A 341 -26.81 18.60 -9.49
C VAL A 341 -28.13 18.00 -9.98
N PHE A 342 -29.00 17.58 -9.06
CA PHE A 342 -30.42 17.37 -9.36
C PHE A 342 -31.27 18.39 -8.59
N ARG A 343 -31.98 19.22 -9.36
CA ARG A 343 -32.81 20.34 -8.92
C ARG A 343 -34.17 20.17 -9.59
N MET A 344 -35.21 19.84 -8.81
CA MET A 344 -36.66 19.95 -9.12
C MET A 344 -37.40 19.18 -8.02
N GLY A 345 -38.44 19.63 -7.35
CA GLY A 345 -39.23 20.85 -7.38
C GLY A 345 -40.40 20.60 -6.43
N LEU A 346 -40.47 21.31 -5.30
CA LEU A 346 -41.55 21.19 -4.33
C LEU A 346 -42.60 22.26 -4.63
N THR A 347 -43.76 21.83 -5.11
CA THR A 347 -44.97 22.66 -5.15
C THR A 347 -45.84 22.37 -3.92
N ASN A 348 -46.02 23.43 -3.14
CA ASN A 348 -47.13 23.77 -2.25
C ASN A 348 -48.36 22.86 -2.25
N CYS A 349 -48.82 22.49 -1.05
CA CYS A 349 -50.24 22.50 -0.70
C CYS A 349 -50.43 22.65 0.81
N TRP A 350 -50.64 23.89 1.23
CA TRP A 350 -51.34 24.25 2.47
C TRP A 350 -52.85 24.11 2.22
N LEU A 351 -53.60 23.42 3.09
CA LEU A 351 -55.00 23.72 3.45
C LEU A 351 -55.42 22.81 4.63
N ARG A 352 -55.53 23.32 5.87
CA ARG A 352 -56.77 23.84 6.50
C ARG A 352 -58.00 22.91 6.37
N ARG A 353 -58.23 22.08 7.39
CA ARG A 353 -59.42 22.17 8.27
C ARG A 353 -59.21 21.38 9.55
#